data_AF-A0A8B7BED2-F1
#
_entry.id   AF-A0A8B7BED2-F1
#
_cell.length_a   1.000
_cell.length_b   1.000
_cell.length_c   1.000
_cell.angle_alpha   90.00
_cell.angle_beta   90.00
_cell.angle_gamma   90.00
#
_symmetry.space_group_name_H-M   'P 1'
#
loop_
_entity.id
_entity.type
_entity.pdbx_description
1 polymer ?
#
loop_
_entity_poly.entity_id
_entity_poly.type
_entity_poly.pdbx_seq_one_letter_code
_entity_poly.pdbx_strand_id
1 'polypeptide(L)' 'CAIEDQDNELITLEIIHRYVELLDKYFGSVCELDIIFNFEKAYFILDEFLLGGEVQET' A
#
# COMPACT_ATOMS: atom_id res chain seq x y z
N CYS A 1 9.82 -10.96 0.47
CA CYS A 1 9.66 -10.22 -0.79
C CYS A 1 10.11 -8.79 -0.53
N ALA A 2 11.20 -8.39 -1.18
CA ALA A 2 11.73 -7.03 -1.19
C ALA A 2 12.11 -6.74 -2.65
N ILE A 3 12.37 -5.47 -2.95
CA ILE A 3 12.76 -4.98 -4.29
C ILE A 3 14.00 -5.74 -4.76
N GLU A 4 13.99 -6.28 -5.97
CA GLU A 4 15.17 -6.89 -6.59
C GLU A 4 16.10 -5.82 -7.17
N ASP A 5 17.40 -6.10 -7.30
CA ASP A 5 18.40 -5.13 -7.79
C ASP A 5 18.13 -4.61 -9.23
N GLN A 6 17.24 -5.28 -9.95
CA GLN A 6 16.82 -4.96 -11.32
C GLN A 6 15.46 -4.25 -11.39
N ASP A 7 14.75 -4.12 -10.28
CA ASP A 7 13.48 -3.43 -10.22
C ASP A 7 13.68 -1.92 -10.25
N ASN A 8 12.70 -1.22 -10.80
CA ASN A 8 12.74 0.22 -10.87
C ASN A 8 12.34 0.83 -9.51
N GLU A 9 13.28 1.51 -8.85
CA GLU A 9 13.03 2.06 -7.51
C GLU A 9 11.93 3.15 -7.53
N LEU A 10 11.80 3.92 -8.63
CA LEU A 10 10.73 4.91 -8.79
C LEU A 10 9.35 4.25 -8.80
N ILE A 11 9.21 3.10 -9.45
CA ILE A 11 7.94 2.36 -9.48
C ILE A 11 7.60 1.91 -8.05
N THR A 12 8.58 1.42 -7.30
CA THR A 12 8.32 1.00 -5.91
C THR A 12 7.89 2.17 -5.03
N LEU A 13 8.54 3.33 -5.16
CA LEU A 13 8.13 4.55 -4.45
C LEU A 13 6.72 4.99 -4.85
N GLU A 14 6.35 4.87 -6.12
CA GLU A 14 5.00 5.16 -6.61
C GLU A 14 3.96 4.21 -6.01
N ILE A 15 4.28 2.91 -5.90
CA ILE A 15 3.42 1.91 -5.25
C ILE A 15 3.18 2.27 -3.78
N ILE A 16 4.24 2.60 -3.03
CA ILE A 16 4.12 3.02 -1.63
C ILE A 16 3.25 4.28 -1.52
N HIS A 17 3.49 5.27 -2.37
CA HIS A 17 2.71 6.51 -2.37
C HIS A 17 1.23 6.25 -2.62
N ARG A 18 0.91 5.43 -3.64
CA ARG A 18 -0.46 5.08 -3.99
C ARG A 18 -1.15 4.28 -2.88
N TYR A 19 -0.45 3.38 -2.20
CA TYR A 19 -0.99 2.69 -1.03
C TYR A 19 -1.36 3.67 0.10
N VAL A 20 -0.50 4.66 0.39
CA VAL A 20 -0.82 5.69 1.40
C VAL A 20 -2.01 6.55 0.98
N GLU A 21 -2.14 6.92 -0.30
CA GLU A 21 -3.33 7.63 -0.79
C GLU A 21 -4.62 6.82 -0.65
N LEU A 22 -4.56 5.50 -0.87
CA LEU A 22 -5.72 4.61 -0.66
C LEU A 22 -6.12 4.55 0.81
N LEU A 23 -5.14 4.45 1.71
CA LEU A 23 -5.39 4.53 3.14
C LEU A 23 -5.99 5.89 3.53
N ASP A 24 -5.48 6.98 2.99
CA ASP A 24 -6.01 8.33 3.28
C ASP A 24 -7.45 8.50 2.81
N LYS A 25 -7.79 8.00 1.61
CA LYS A 25 -9.18 7.97 1.11
C LYS A 25 -10.11 7.11 1.97
N TYR A 26 -9.60 6.01 2.50
CA TYR A 26 -10.39 5.08 3.32
C TYR A 26 -10.65 5.60 4.73
N PHE A 27 -9.62 6.13 5.40
CA PHE A 27 -9.70 6.59 6.80
C PHE A 27 -10.13 8.07 6.92
N GLY A 28 -9.98 8.87 5.87
CA GLY A 28 -10.35 10.28 5.85
C GLY A 28 -9.41 11.12 6.71
N SER A 29 -8.18 11.38 6.21
CA SER A 29 -7.03 11.90 6.97
C SER A 29 -6.35 10.83 7.81
N VAL A 30 -5.70 9.87 7.16
CA VAL A 30 -5.05 8.74 7.83
C VAL A 30 -3.89 9.22 8.71
N CYS A 31 -3.79 8.65 9.92
CA CYS A 31 -2.60 8.78 10.77
C CYS A 31 -2.06 7.41 11.21
N GLU A 32 -0.89 7.41 11.84
CA GLU A 32 -0.24 6.19 12.33
C GLU A 32 -1.12 5.39 13.33
N LEU A 33 -1.92 6.09 14.16
CA LEU A 33 -2.80 5.43 15.11
C LEU A 33 -3.93 4.67 14.40
N ASP A 34 -4.45 5.19 13.29
CA ASP A 34 -5.50 4.51 12.52
C ASP A 34 -5.00 3.15 12.02
N ILE A 35 -3.76 3.09 11.55
CA ILE A 35 -3.10 1.87 11.09
C ILE A 35 -2.85 0.92 12.28
N ILE A 36 -2.31 1.42 13.40
CA ILE A 36 -2.04 0.60 14.60
C ILE A 36 -3.32 -0.05 15.13
N PHE A 37 -4.42 0.69 15.20
CA PHE A 37 -5.70 0.18 15.73
C PHE A 37 -6.53 -0.59 14.69
N ASN A 38 -6.29 -0.40 13.39
CA ASN A 38 -7.01 -1.07 12.31
C ASN A 38 -6.08 -1.84 11.36
N PHE A 39 -5.05 -2.51 11.90
CA PHE A 39 -4.04 -3.18 11.08
C PHE A 39 -4.66 -4.21 10.12
N GLU A 40 -5.71 -4.93 10.54
CA GLU A 40 -6.44 -5.88 9.69
C GLU A 40 -7.05 -5.21 8.45
N LYS A 41 -7.57 -3.98 8.59
CA LYS A 41 -8.11 -3.22 7.46
C LYS A 41 -6.99 -2.72 6.54
N ALA A 42 -5.87 -2.30 7.12
CA ALA A 42 -4.70 -1.90 6.33
C ALA A 42 -4.16 -3.07 5.49
N TYR A 43 -4.09 -4.28 6.07
CA TYR A 43 -3.75 -5.50 5.34
C TYR A 43 -4.77 -5.84 4.25
N PHE A 44 -6.06 -5.75 4.57
CA PHE A 44 -7.11 -5.99 3.58
C PHE A 44 -6.99 -5.05 2.36
N ILE A 45 -6.77 -3.75 2.61
CA ILE A 45 -6.56 -2.77 1.52
C ILE A 45 -5.28 -3.10 0.73
N LEU A 46 -4.22 -3.56 1.40
CA LEU A 46 -2.98 -3.94 0.75
C LEU A 46 -3.16 -5.16 -0.16
N ASP A 47 -3.88 -6.18 0.30
CA ASP A 47 -4.16 -7.41 -0.45
C ASP A 47 -5.05 -7.15 -1.68
N GLU A 48 -6.00 -6.21 -1.59
CA GLU A 48 -6.78 -5.78 -2.74
C GLU A 48 -5.93 -4.95 -3.74
N PHE A 49 -4.93 -4.21 -3.25
CA PHE A 49 -4.08 -3.37 -4.08
C PHE A 49 -2.94 -4.14 -4.76
N LEU A 50 -2.32 -5.10 -4.07
CA LEU A 50 -1.17 -5.88 -4.53
C LEU A 50 -1.49 -7.38 -4.53
N LEU A 51 -1.16 -8.07 -5.61
CA LEU A 51 -1.23 -9.53 -5.68
C LEU A 51 0.09 -10.10 -6.17
N GLY A 52 0.72 -10.95 -5.35
CA GLY A 52 1.97 -11.61 -5.73
C GLY A 52 3.15 -10.66 -5.95
N GLY A 53 3.09 -9.41 -5.43
CA GLY A 53 4.11 -8.39 -5.63
C GLY A 53 3.82 -7.40 -6.76
N GLU A 54 2.76 -7.64 -7.53
CA GLU A 54 2.33 -6.79 -8.65
C GLU A 54 1.11 -5.96 -8.25
N VAL A 55 0.98 -4.75 -8.81
CA VAL A 55 -0.21 -3.92 -8.63
C VAL A 55 -1.38 -4.51 -9.39
N GLN A 56 -2.52 -4.69 -8.72
CA GLN A 56 -3.76 -5.02 -9.40
C GLN A 56 -4.29 -3.77 -10.13
N GLU A 57 -4.57 -3.89 -11.42
CA GLU A 57 -5.34 -2.87 -12.14
C GLU A 57 -6.81 -2.97 -11.69
N THR A 58 -7.32 -1.90 -11.06
CA THR A 58 -8.74 -1.74 -10.71
C THR A 58 -9.53 -1.10 -11.83
#